data_AF-A0A2R6J6W0-F1
#
_entry.id   AF-A0A2R6J6W0-F1
#
_cell.length_a   1.000
_cell.length_b   1.000
_cell.length_c   1.000
_cell.angle_alpha   90.00
_cell.angle_beta   90.00
_cell.angle_gamma   90.00
#
_symmetry.space_group_name_H-M   'P 1'
#
loop_
_entity.id
_entity.type
_entity.pdbx_description
1 polymer ?
#
loop_
_entity_poly.entity_id
_entity_poly.type
_entity_poly.pdbx_seq_one_letter_code
_entity_poly.pdbx_strand_id
1 'polypeptide(L)'
;MSIQNGGHVAAAVAALSAREYETAGDEYSRAARRVLSDPRPDLGPFEADEKGWVGRGVGHLVTAAVAYRVAGRPDRATHRAVEGVAVARDLTNAFEGPAQHACLEEFVADCRVAGGLDGVEEAYESAADAYRDVAVEDARSRATTPLFQAAIAPLKQVAEYDNAVHECPNCGSSDVNWVRDEVLCLRCSTPAERI
;
A
#
# COMPACT_ATOMS: atom_id res chain seq x y z
N MET A 1 21.52 2.96 0.47
CA MET A 1 20.91 4.13 1.15
C MET A 1 19.43 3.85 1.35
N SER A 2 18.90 4.21 2.52
CA SER A 2 17.48 4.06 2.85
C SER A 2 16.65 5.20 2.25
N ILE A 3 15.35 4.97 2.11
CA ILE A 3 14.41 6.00 1.70
C ILE A 3 14.36 7.15 2.73
N GLN A 4 14.15 8.39 2.27
CA GLN A 4 14.04 9.54 3.16
C GLN A 4 12.58 9.76 3.59
N ASN A 5 12.20 9.23 4.75
CA ASN A 5 10.87 9.47 5.34
C ASN A 5 10.91 10.41 6.56
N GLY A 6 12.08 10.98 6.90
CA GLY A 6 12.23 11.93 8.00
C GLY A 6 12.01 11.34 9.41
N GLY A 7 11.98 10.01 9.56
CA GLY A 7 11.63 9.36 10.83
C GLY A 7 10.12 9.24 11.07
N HIS A 8 9.29 9.81 10.19
CA HIS A 8 7.84 9.85 10.35
C HIS A 8 7.19 8.45 10.29
N VAL A 9 7.76 7.50 9.56
CA VAL A 9 7.24 6.11 9.57
C VAL A 9 7.42 5.47 10.95
N ALA A 10 8.55 5.69 11.61
CA ALA A 10 8.77 5.15 12.95
C ALA A 10 7.82 5.79 13.98
N ALA A 11 7.60 7.11 13.87
CA ALA A 11 6.63 7.82 14.69
C ALA A 11 5.19 7.32 14.45
N ALA A 12 4.81 7.07 13.19
CA ALA A 12 3.50 6.53 12.84
C ALA A 12 3.28 5.12 13.41
N VAL A 13 4.28 4.23 13.33
CA VAL A 13 4.21 2.88 13.91
C VAL A 13 4.09 2.94 15.44
N ALA A 14 4.82 3.85 16.09
CA ALA A 14 4.68 4.07 17.53
C ALA A 14 3.25 4.53 17.88
N ALA A 15 2.69 5.48 17.13
CA ALA A 15 1.31 5.93 17.32
C ALA A 15 0.28 4.81 17.10
N LEU A 16 0.44 3.96 16.08
CA LEU A 16 -0.41 2.78 15.88
C LEU A 16 -0.36 1.84 17.08
N SER A 17 0.83 1.58 17.63
CA SER A 17 0.98 0.72 18.82
C SER A 17 0.27 1.28 20.06
N ALA A 18 0.16 2.60 20.16
CA ALA A 18 -0.56 3.32 21.21
C ALA A 18 -2.05 3.53 20.90
N ARG A 19 -2.55 3.05 19.75
CA ARG A 19 -3.92 3.27 19.22
C ARG A 19 -4.25 4.75 18.97
N GLU A 20 -3.23 5.57 18.72
CA GLU A 20 -3.35 6.98 18.36
C GLU A 20 -3.49 7.13 16.83
N TYR A 21 -4.61 6.65 16.28
CA TYR A 21 -4.79 6.50 14.83
C TYR A 21 -4.75 7.83 14.05
N GLU A 22 -5.24 8.93 14.63
CA GLU A 22 -5.12 10.25 13.98
C GLU A 22 -3.66 10.71 13.90
N THR A 23 -2.89 10.55 14.97
CA THR A 23 -1.45 10.82 15.00
C THR A 23 -0.70 9.96 13.98
N ALA A 24 -1.04 8.67 13.90
CA ALA A 24 -0.47 7.79 12.87
C ALA A 24 -0.78 8.29 11.45
N GLY A 25 -2.00 8.75 11.19
CA GLY A 25 -2.38 9.36 9.92
C GLY A 25 -1.57 10.62 9.59
N ASP A 26 -1.36 11.49 10.58
CA ASP A 26 -0.53 12.70 10.44
C ASP A 26 0.93 12.36 10.10
N GLU A 27 1.52 11.39 10.80
CA GLU A 27 2.89 10.97 10.58
C GLU A 27 3.08 10.25 9.24
N TYR A 28 2.19 9.34 8.84
CA TYR A 28 2.24 8.75 7.50
C TYR A 28 2.07 9.80 6.39
N SER A 29 1.25 10.83 6.61
CA SER A 29 1.11 11.94 5.66
C SER A 29 2.42 12.73 5.49
N ARG A 30 3.13 12.97 6.60
CA ARG A 30 4.46 13.62 6.57
C ARG A 30 5.51 12.74 5.89
N ALA A 31 5.51 11.44 6.21
CA ALA A 31 6.36 10.45 5.56
C ALA A 31 6.16 10.45 4.04
N ALA A 32 4.91 10.41 3.60
CA ALA A 32 4.55 10.44 2.18
C ALA A 32 5.13 11.66 1.48
N ARG A 33 4.82 12.86 1.98
CA ARG A 33 5.28 14.12 1.36
C ARG A 33 6.79 14.25 1.34
N ARG A 34 7.49 13.75 2.38
CA ARG A 34 8.95 13.73 2.40
C ARG A 34 9.50 12.84 1.28
N VAL A 35 8.97 11.62 1.15
CA VAL A 35 9.38 10.68 0.11
C VAL A 35 9.06 11.20 -1.29
N LEU A 36 7.89 11.80 -1.48
CA LEU A 36 7.47 12.35 -2.78
C LEU A 36 8.24 13.62 -3.17
N SER A 37 8.84 14.32 -2.21
CA SER A 37 9.70 15.47 -2.50
C SER A 37 11.14 15.05 -2.80
N ASP A 38 11.72 14.21 -1.93
CA ASP A 38 13.11 13.78 -1.98
C ASP A 38 13.20 12.28 -1.62
N PRO A 39 12.93 11.34 -2.55
CA PRO A 39 12.84 9.92 -2.18
C PRO A 39 14.19 9.38 -1.70
N ARG A 40 15.28 9.78 -2.37
CA ARG A 40 16.67 9.41 -2.04
C ARG A 40 17.65 10.52 -2.45
N PRO A 41 18.89 10.53 -1.91
CA PRO A 41 19.92 11.48 -2.32
C PRO A 41 20.32 11.39 -3.80
N ASP A 42 20.16 10.22 -4.40
CA ASP A 42 20.61 9.86 -5.76
C ASP A 42 19.46 9.65 -6.75
N LEU A 43 18.23 10.07 -6.40
CA LEU A 43 17.06 9.88 -7.24
C LEU A 43 16.05 11.00 -7.01
N GLY A 44 15.72 11.74 -8.07
CA GLY A 44 14.63 12.69 -8.09
C GLY A 44 13.25 12.01 -8.24
N PRO A 45 12.15 12.61 -7.74
CA PRO A 45 10.81 12.02 -7.82
C PRO A 45 10.24 11.95 -9.25
N PHE A 46 10.82 12.68 -10.19
CA PHE A 46 10.41 12.73 -11.60
C PHE A 46 11.39 12.03 -12.54
N GLU A 47 12.42 11.38 -12.00
CA GLU A 47 13.41 10.65 -12.79
C GLU A 47 13.01 9.19 -13.00
N ALA A 48 13.59 8.54 -14.00
CA ALA A 48 13.39 7.12 -14.24
C ALA A 48 13.77 6.31 -12.99
N ASP A 49 12.81 5.55 -12.47
CA ASP A 49 12.97 4.80 -11.23
C ASP A 49 12.54 3.35 -11.45
N GLU A 50 13.49 2.54 -11.95
CA GLU A 50 13.31 1.13 -12.29
C GLU A 50 12.76 0.30 -11.11
N LYS A 51 13.12 0.69 -9.88
CA LYS A 51 12.73 0.02 -8.63
C LYS A 51 11.45 0.60 -8.01
N GLY A 52 11.04 1.78 -8.44
CA GLY A 52 9.89 2.53 -7.95
C GLY A 52 9.98 2.88 -6.45
N TRP A 53 11.14 3.37 -6.00
CA TRP A 53 11.34 3.91 -4.66
C TRP A 53 10.35 5.02 -4.31
N VAL A 54 10.06 5.93 -5.25
CA VAL A 54 9.11 7.04 -5.03
C VAL A 54 7.69 6.53 -4.69
N GLY A 55 7.34 5.33 -5.18
CA GLY A 55 6.06 4.67 -4.90
C GLY A 55 5.80 4.35 -3.43
N ARG A 56 6.85 4.29 -2.59
CA ARG A 56 6.66 4.19 -1.13
C ARG A 56 5.92 5.39 -0.53
N GLY A 57 6.05 6.57 -1.15
CA GLY A 57 5.30 7.76 -0.76
C GLY A 57 3.79 7.55 -0.95
N VAL A 58 3.39 6.93 -2.06
CA VAL A 58 1.99 6.58 -2.34
C VAL A 58 1.46 5.55 -1.34
N GLY A 59 2.23 4.51 -1.04
CA GLY A 59 1.87 3.55 0.01
C GLY A 59 1.68 4.19 1.39
N HIS A 60 2.45 5.24 1.72
CA HIS A 60 2.23 6.02 2.94
C HIS A 60 0.94 6.85 2.89
N LEU A 61 0.53 7.38 1.74
CA LEU A 61 -0.78 8.06 1.59
C LEU A 61 -1.94 7.10 1.80
N VAL A 62 -1.88 5.88 1.24
CA VAL A 62 -2.88 4.83 1.47
C VAL A 62 -2.95 4.49 2.96
N THR A 63 -1.80 4.26 3.60
CA THR A 63 -1.75 3.93 5.04
C THR A 63 -2.30 5.08 5.89
N ALA A 64 -1.99 6.33 5.55
CA ALA A 64 -2.55 7.50 6.23
C ALA A 64 -4.08 7.58 6.08
N ALA A 65 -4.61 7.30 4.89
CA ALA A 65 -6.06 7.29 4.65
C ALA A 65 -6.77 6.24 5.51
N VAL A 66 -6.21 5.02 5.58
CA VAL A 66 -6.72 3.95 6.47
C VAL A 66 -6.68 4.40 7.93
N ALA A 67 -5.55 4.95 8.41
CA ALA A 67 -5.42 5.42 9.79
C ALA A 67 -6.47 6.50 10.14
N TYR A 68 -6.70 7.47 9.25
CA TYR A 68 -7.74 8.49 9.47
C TYR A 68 -9.15 7.91 9.50
N ARG A 69 -9.46 6.89 8.69
CA ARG A 69 -10.75 6.23 8.79
C ARG A 69 -10.97 5.52 10.11
N VAL A 70 -9.96 4.76 10.55
CA VAL A 70 -10.01 4.08 11.86
C VAL A 70 -10.16 5.11 12.99
N ALA A 71 -9.58 6.30 12.83
CA ALA A 71 -9.74 7.43 13.75
C ALA A 71 -11.11 8.14 13.66
N GLY A 72 -12.03 7.73 12.78
CA GLY A 72 -13.31 8.40 12.58
C GLY A 72 -13.21 9.76 11.88
N ARG A 73 -12.19 9.96 11.03
CA ARG A 73 -11.91 11.21 10.30
C ARG A 73 -12.04 11.01 8.78
N PRO A 74 -13.24 10.73 8.25
CA PRO A 74 -13.44 10.39 6.84
C PRO A 74 -12.94 11.50 5.89
N ASP A 75 -13.18 12.78 6.17
CA ASP A 75 -12.71 13.88 5.33
C ASP A 75 -11.19 13.87 5.15
N ARG A 76 -10.45 13.57 6.23
CA ARG A 76 -8.98 13.49 6.19
C ARG A 76 -8.55 12.30 5.33
N ALA A 77 -9.21 11.16 5.47
CA ALA A 77 -8.96 9.98 4.64
C ALA A 77 -9.21 10.26 3.16
N THR A 78 -10.34 10.87 2.81
CA THR A 78 -10.69 11.29 1.45
C THR A 78 -9.63 12.20 0.86
N HIS A 79 -9.19 13.23 1.60
CA HIS A 79 -8.14 14.13 1.12
C HIS A 79 -6.80 13.41 0.86
N ARG A 80 -6.42 12.44 1.70
CA ARG A 80 -5.19 11.66 1.48
C ARG A 80 -5.31 10.76 0.26
N ALA A 81 -6.46 10.15 0.06
CA ALA A 81 -6.72 9.31 -1.10
C ALA A 81 -6.73 10.11 -2.41
N VAL A 82 -7.34 11.30 -2.43
CA VAL A 82 -7.31 12.17 -3.61
C VAL A 82 -5.88 12.57 -3.97
N GLU A 83 -5.06 12.91 -2.97
CA GLU A 83 -3.62 13.16 -3.15
C GLU A 83 -2.92 11.91 -3.72
N GLY A 84 -3.19 10.73 -3.17
CA GLY A 84 -2.62 9.46 -3.62
C GLY A 84 -2.98 9.10 -5.06
N VAL A 85 -4.24 9.27 -5.46
CA VAL A 85 -4.71 9.06 -6.84
C VAL A 85 -4.00 10.00 -7.81
N ALA A 86 -3.88 11.28 -7.46
CA ALA A 86 -3.22 12.27 -8.31
C ALA A 86 -1.73 11.92 -8.51
N VAL A 87 -1.04 11.58 -7.42
CA VAL A 87 0.37 11.20 -7.46
C VAL A 87 0.59 9.88 -8.22
N ALA A 88 -0.22 8.85 -7.97
CA ALA A 88 -0.09 7.57 -8.66
C ALA A 88 -0.22 7.72 -10.18
N ARG A 89 -1.16 8.56 -10.63
CA ARG A 89 -1.32 8.88 -12.05
C ARG A 89 -0.15 9.68 -12.59
N ASP A 90 0.36 10.65 -11.86
CA ASP A 90 1.51 11.46 -12.28
C ASP A 90 2.79 10.60 -12.45
N LEU A 91 3.00 9.64 -11.55
CA LEU A 91 4.15 8.72 -11.59
C LEU A 91 4.18 7.82 -12.82
N THR A 92 3.08 7.69 -13.57
CA THR A 92 3.10 6.99 -14.87
C THR A 92 4.06 7.66 -15.87
N ASN A 93 4.35 8.96 -15.71
CA ASN A 93 5.33 9.68 -16.52
C ASN A 93 6.79 9.37 -16.14
N ALA A 94 7.05 8.86 -14.93
CA ALA A 94 8.39 8.55 -14.43
C ALA A 94 8.73 7.05 -14.51
N PHE A 95 7.73 6.18 -14.61
CA PHE A 95 7.93 4.74 -14.78
C PHE A 95 7.71 4.33 -16.24
N GLU A 96 8.57 3.46 -16.76
CA GLU A 96 8.49 3.00 -18.16
C GLU A 96 7.95 1.57 -18.28
N GLY A 97 7.93 0.81 -17.19
CA GLY A 97 7.57 -0.60 -17.21
C GLY A 97 6.06 -0.84 -17.11
N PRO A 98 5.45 -1.67 -17.98
CA PRO A 98 4.02 -1.99 -17.92
C PRO A 98 3.57 -2.55 -16.57
N ALA A 99 4.41 -3.37 -15.92
CA ALA A 99 4.14 -3.89 -14.58
C ALA A 99 4.06 -2.77 -13.52
N GLN A 100 4.87 -1.71 -13.64
CA GLN A 100 4.83 -0.58 -12.72
C GLN A 100 3.56 0.24 -12.95
N HIS A 101 3.14 0.42 -14.20
CA HIS A 101 1.86 1.09 -14.51
C HIS A 101 0.67 0.31 -13.96
N ALA A 102 0.63 -1.01 -14.10
CA ALA A 102 -0.40 -1.84 -13.49
C ALA A 102 -0.41 -1.70 -11.95
N CYS A 103 0.77 -1.64 -11.33
CA CYS A 103 0.91 -1.38 -9.89
C CYS A 103 0.44 0.02 -9.47
N LEU A 104 0.61 1.03 -10.31
CA LEU A 104 0.06 2.37 -10.08
C LEU A 104 -1.47 2.40 -10.20
N GLU A 105 -2.06 1.62 -11.10
CA GLU A 105 -3.53 1.44 -11.16
C GLU A 105 -4.07 0.74 -9.89
N GLU A 106 -3.34 -0.25 -9.37
CA GLU A 106 -3.65 -0.86 -8.06
C GLU A 106 -3.61 0.18 -6.94
N PHE A 107 -2.61 1.07 -6.91
CA PHE A 107 -2.58 2.18 -5.95
C PHE A 107 -3.77 3.13 -6.09
N VAL A 108 -4.24 3.40 -7.32
CA VAL A 108 -5.46 4.19 -7.54
C VAL A 108 -6.66 3.50 -6.91
N ALA A 109 -6.81 2.19 -7.12
CA ALA A 109 -7.87 1.40 -6.51
C ALA A 109 -7.77 1.39 -4.97
N ASP A 110 -6.58 1.16 -4.41
CA ASP A 110 -6.33 1.19 -2.97
C ASP A 110 -6.65 2.56 -2.36
N CYS A 111 -6.27 3.65 -3.03
CA CYS A 111 -6.62 4.99 -2.58
C CYS A 111 -8.14 5.20 -2.59
N ARG A 112 -8.84 4.76 -3.66
CA ARG A 112 -10.31 4.86 -3.72
C ARG A 112 -10.96 4.10 -2.59
N VAL A 113 -10.53 2.85 -2.37
CA VAL A 113 -10.97 2.05 -1.24
C VAL A 113 -10.71 2.80 0.04
N ALA A 114 -9.48 3.22 0.34
CA ALA A 114 -9.07 3.81 1.61
C ALA A 114 -9.66 5.21 1.89
N GLY A 115 -10.02 5.95 0.84
CA GLY A 115 -10.57 7.30 0.92
C GLY A 115 -12.08 7.40 0.86
N GLY A 116 -12.76 6.35 0.40
CA GLY A 116 -14.22 6.31 0.29
C GLY A 116 -14.67 7.01 -0.97
N LEU A 117 -13.87 6.85 -2.02
CA LEU A 117 -14.15 7.42 -3.32
C LEU A 117 -15.00 6.41 -4.12
N ASP A 118 -15.76 6.93 -5.07
CA ASP A 118 -16.54 6.11 -5.99
C ASP A 118 -15.65 5.34 -6.98
N GLY A 119 -16.24 4.34 -7.65
CA GLY A 119 -15.62 3.60 -8.74
C GLY A 119 -14.53 2.62 -8.28
N VAL A 120 -14.69 2.01 -7.10
CA VAL A 120 -13.70 1.08 -6.53
C VAL A 120 -13.58 -0.20 -7.34
N GLU A 121 -14.72 -0.77 -7.74
CA GLU A 121 -14.77 -2.03 -8.48
C GLU A 121 -14.11 -1.88 -9.85
N GLU A 122 -14.51 -0.86 -10.61
CA GLU A 122 -13.95 -0.57 -11.92
C GLU A 122 -12.44 -0.26 -11.84
N ALA A 123 -11.97 0.35 -10.74
CA ALA A 123 -10.54 0.60 -10.56
C ALA A 123 -9.73 -0.69 -10.33
N TYR A 124 -10.23 -1.62 -9.52
CA TYR A 124 -9.55 -2.91 -9.36
C TYR A 124 -9.65 -3.78 -10.60
N GLU A 125 -10.76 -3.74 -11.33
CA GLU A 125 -10.88 -4.43 -12.63
C GLU A 125 -9.84 -3.90 -13.61
N SER A 126 -9.71 -2.57 -13.73
CA SER A 126 -8.68 -1.94 -14.57
C SER A 126 -7.26 -2.34 -14.16
N ALA A 127 -6.96 -2.38 -12.85
CA ALA A 127 -5.66 -2.83 -12.37
C ALA A 127 -5.41 -4.33 -12.68
N ALA A 128 -6.42 -5.18 -12.52
CA ALA A 128 -6.34 -6.60 -12.81
C ALA A 128 -6.19 -6.88 -14.32
N ASP A 129 -6.90 -6.15 -15.17
CA ASP A 129 -6.73 -6.17 -16.63
C ASP A 129 -5.29 -5.76 -16.99
N ALA A 130 -4.82 -4.63 -16.44
CA ALA A 130 -3.47 -4.15 -16.68
C ALA A 130 -2.41 -5.21 -16.31
N TYR A 131 -2.54 -5.87 -15.15
CA TYR A 131 -1.62 -6.94 -14.76
C TYR A 131 -1.68 -8.18 -15.67
N ARG A 132 -2.88 -8.59 -16.13
CA ARG A 132 -3.04 -9.76 -17.00
C ARG A 132 -2.32 -9.60 -18.34
N ASP A 133 -2.21 -8.37 -18.83
CA ASP A 133 -1.60 -8.06 -20.12
C ASP A 133 -0.06 -7.94 -20.04
N VAL A 134 0.54 -7.99 -18.84
CA VAL A 134 2.00 -7.87 -18.68
C VAL A 134 2.69 -9.22 -18.70
N ALA A 135 3.63 -9.39 -19.64
CA ALA A 135 4.66 -10.43 -19.55
C ALA A 135 5.76 -9.99 -18.59
N VAL A 136 5.97 -10.73 -17.49
CA VAL A 136 7.04 -10.47 -16.51
C VAL A 136 8.03 -11.64 -16.51
N GLU A 137 9.28 -11.38 -16.89
CA GLU A 137 10.32 -12.42 -16.97
C GLU A 137 10.64 -13.05 -15.60
N ASP A 138 10.81 -12.23 -14.57
CA ASP A 138 11.00 -12.67 -13.18
C ASP A 138 10.03 -11.94 -12.25
N ALA A 139 8.83 -12.52 -12.12
CA ALA A 139 7.78 -12.00 -11.26
C ALA A 139 8.21 -11.92 -9.78
N ARG A 140 9.06 -12.84 -9.32
CA ARG A 140 9.52 -12.87 -7.92
C ARG A 140 10.42 -11.69 -7.63
N SER A 141 11.43 -11.46 -8.48
CA SER A 141 12.32 -10.30 -8.35
C SER A 141 11.51 -9.01 -8.41
N ARG A 142 10.59 -8.90 -9.39
CA ARG A 142 9.75 -7.72 -9.58
C ARG A 142 8.86 -7.41 -8.37
N ALA A 143 8.17 -8.41 -7.83
CA ALA A 143 7.30 -8.26 -6.66
C ALA A 143 8.04 -7.83 -5.38
N THR A 144 9.37 -8.02 -5.33
CA THR A 144 10.21 -7.56 -4.20
C THR A 144 10.81 -6.18 -4.39
N THR A 145 10.54 -5.52 -5.52
CA THR A 145 10.97 -4.13 -5.71
C THR A 145 10.19 -3.17 -4.81
N PRO A 146 10.77 -2.02 -4.44
CA PRO A 146 10.15 -1.02 -3.58
C PRO A 146 8.70 -0.63 -3.92
N LEU A 147 8.34 -0.51 -5.21
CA LEU A 147 6.98 -0.16 -5.63
C LEU A 147 5.97 -1.23 -5.20
N PHE A 148 6.21 -2.47 -5.58
CA PHE A 148 5.30 -3.58 -5.30
C PHE A 148 5.23 -3.89 -3.80
N GLN A 149 6.36 -3.78 -3.10
CA GLN A 149 6.36 -3.86 -1.64
C GLN A 149 5.55 -2.74 -0.99
N ALA A 150 5.50 -1.54 -1.59
CA ALA A 150 4.72 -0.43 -1.10
C ALA A 150 3.21 -0.64 -1.31
N ALA A 151 2.78 -1.29 -2.39
CA ALA A 151 1.37 -1.62 -2.63
C ALA A 151 0.86 -2.66 -1.60
N ILE A 152 1.71 -3.64 -1.25
CA ILE A 152 1.34 -4.70 -0.30
C ILE A 152 1.46 -4.22 1.17
N ALA A 153 2.29 -3.22 1.46
CA ALA A 153 2.58 -2.80 2.84
C ALA A 153 1.34 -2.35 3.64
N PRO A 154 0.39 -1.57 3.10
CA PRO A 154 -0.87 -1.25 3.79
C PRO A 154 -1.67 -2.49 4.18
N LEU A 155 -1.75 -3.50 3.31
CA LEU A 155 -2.47 -4.75 3.57
C LEU A 155 -1.82 -5.55 4.70
N LYS A 156 -0.49 -5.52 4.82
CA LYS A 156 0.22 -6.16 5.94
C LYS A 156 -0.06 -5.52 7.30
N GLN A 157 -0.65 -4.32 7.36
CA GLN A 157 -1.03 -3.70 8.64
C GLN A 157 -2.32 -4.28 9.21
N VAL A 158 -3.13 -4.98 8.41
CA VAL A 158 -4.30 -5.75 8.87
C VAL A 158 -3.98 -7.24 9.01
N ALA A 159 -2.70 -7.59 9.03
CA ALA A 159 -2.24 -8.93 9.37
C ALA A 159 -2.32 -9.17 10.88
N GLU A 160 -2.81 -10.35 11.25
CA GLU A 160 -2.75 -10.85 12.62
C GLU A 160 -1.87 -12.10 12.65
N TYR A 161 -0.83 -12.06 13.47
CA TYR A 161 0.09 -13.18 13.65
C TYR A 161 -0.36 -14.04 14.82
N ASP A 162 -0.10 -15.35 14.74
CA ASP A 162 -0.50 -16.31 15.77
C ASP A 162 -1.99 -16.20 16.17
N ASN A 163 -2.88 -15.99 15.20
CA ASN A 163 -4.31 -15.84 15.44
C ASN A 163 -4.88 -17.11 16.11
N ALA A 164 -5.56 -16.95 17.24
CA ALA A 164 -6.08 -18.07 18.03
C ALA A 164 -7.42 -18.63 17.53
N VAL A 165 -7.97 -18.09 16.44
CA VAL A 165 -9.34 -18.33 15.96
C VAL A 165 -9.37 -18.88 14.54
N HIS A 166 -8.31 -18.70 13.75
CA HIS A 166 -8.24 -19.13 12.36
C HIS A 166 -6.93 -19.86 12.05
N GLU A 167 -7.02 -20.92 11.26
CA GLU A 167 -5.88 -21.71 10.80
C GLU A 167 -5.98 -21.98 9.28
N CYS A 168 -4.86 -21.91 8.57
CA CYS A 168 -4.81 -22.21 7.15
C CYS A 168 -4.86 -23.73 6.88
N PRO A 169 -5.88 -24.27 6.19
CA PRO A 169 -5.98 -25.71 5.93
C PRO A 169 -4.84 -26.23 5.02
N ASN A 170 -4.24 -25.37 4.21
CA ASN A 170 -3.16 -25.74 3.29
C ASN A 170 -1.76 -25.81 3.94
N CYS A 171 -1.47 -25.00 4.97
CA CYS A 171 -0.11 -24.93 5.54
C CYS A 171 -0.04 -24.90 7.07
N GLY A 172 -1.18 -24.96 7.78
CA GLY A 172 -1.25 -24.96 9.24
C GLY A 172 -0.83 -23.65 9.92
N SER A 173 -0.62 -22.57 9.17
CA SER A 173 -0.28 -21.27 9.75
C SER A 173 -1.52 -20.59 10.32
N SER A 174 -1.37 -20.00 11.50
CA SER A 174 -2.33 -19.09 12.15
C SER A 174 -2.03 -17.61 11.86
N ASP A 175 -1.06 -17.32 10.98
CA ASP A 175 -0.84 -15.95 10.51
C ASP A 175 -1.88 -15.64 9.43
N VAL A 176 -2.79 -14.72 9.74
CA VAL A 176 -3.91 -14.39 8.85
C VAL A 176 -3.87 -12.93 8.42
N ASN A 177 -4.51 -12.67 7.28
CA ASN A 177 -4.78 -11.36 6.75
C ASN A 177 -6.29 -11.20 6.59
N TRP A 178 -6.84 -10.10 7.07
CA TRP A 178 -8.27 -9.81 6.96
C TRP A 178 -8.51 -9.02 5.65
N VAL A 179 -9.14 -9.64 4.66
CA VAL A 179 -9.36 -9.07 3.33
C VAL A 179 -10.85 -9.06 3.01
N ARG A 180 -11.48 -7.90 3.11
CA ARG A 180 -12.95 -7.74 3.01
C ARG A 180 -13.67 -8.68 3.99
N ASP A 181 -14.51 -9.58 3.48
CA ASP A 181 -15.25 -10.57 4.26
C ASP A 181 -14.51 -11.92 4.37
N GLU A 182 -13.28 -11.99 3.87
CA GLU A 182 -12.45 -13.20 3.87
C GLU A 182 -11.28 -13.09 4.85
N VAL A 183 -10.90 -14.23 5.40
CA VAL A 183 -9.68 -14.40 6.20
C VAL A 183 -8.72 -15.23 5.37
N LEU A 184 -7.60 -14.65 4.96
CA LEU A 184 -6.61 -15.32 4.11
C LEU A 184 -5.35 -15.66 4.90
N CYS A 185 -4.75 -16.81 4.64
CA CYS A 185 -3.44 -17.16 5.17
C CYS A 185 -2.37 -16.20 4.66
N LEU A 186 -1.58 -15.63 5.58
CA LEU A 186 -0.51 -14.70 5.25
C LEU A 186 0.68 -15.37 4.53
N ARG A 187 0.77 -16.70 4.58
CA ARG A 187 1.88 -17.49 4.00
C ARG A 187 1.62 -17.92 2.56
N CYS A 188 0.38 -18.32 2.25
CA CYS A 188 0.05 -18.90 0.95
C CYS A 188 -1.24 -18.34 0.33
N SER A 189 -1.87 -17.34 0.95
CA SER A 189 -3.12 -16.71 0.49
C SER A 189 -4.33 -17.65 0.38
N THR A 190 -4.23 -18.90 0.86
CA THR A 190 -5.37 -19.81 0.97
C THR A 190 -6.35 -19.25 2.02
N PRO A 191 -7.67 -19.26 1.78
CA PRO A 191 -8.66 -18.93 2.80
C PRO A 191 -8.44 -19.75 4.08
N ALA A 192 -8.30 -19.06 5.21
CA ALA A 192 -8.15 -19.66 6.52
C ALA A 192 -9.52 -20.08 7.07
N GLU A 193 -9.56 -21.21 7.76
CA GLU A 193 -10.77 -21.75 8.38
C GLU A 193 -10.80 -21.36 9.85
N ARG A 194 -12.00 -21.19 10.40
CA ARG A 194 -12.19 -20.93 11.82
C ARG A 194 -12.06 -22.22 12.62
N ILE A 195 -11.27 -22.19 13.70
CA ILE A 195 -11.06 -23.32 14.63
C ILE A 195 -11.95 -23.25 15.88
#